data_AF-U1ZX89-F1
#
_entry.id   AF-U1ZX89-F1
#
_cell.length_a   1.000
_cell.length_b   1.000
_cell.length_c   1.000
_cell.angle_alpha   90.00
_cell.angle_beta   90.00
_cell.angle_gamma   90.00
#
_symmetry.space_group_name_H-M   'P 1'
#
loop_
_entity.id
_entity.type
_entity.pdbx_description
1 polymer ?
#
loop_
_entity_poly.entity_id
_entity_poly.type
_entity_poly.pdbx_seq_one_letter_code
_entity_poly.pdbx_strand_id
1 'polypeptide(L)'
;MNGLARRSRGFSLLEVLVAFLVLAVSLGILLRIYSASFNALRSAEHHQIALLLAESRLAQTLAGLRADSRGSDSGGLQPPYRWSSEIDDYEFANQEGGIDYRVTPRLVRVSVSWGSSPAERVTLSTLRLVEEPR
;
A
#
# COMPACT_ATOMS: atom_id res chain seq x y z
N MET A 1 -34.79 47.28 -53.76
CA MET A 1 -33.60 47.76 -53.01
C MET A 1 -33.92 47.55 -51.54
N ASN A 2 -33.15 46.72 -50.82
CA ASN A 2 -32.96 46.79 -49.36
C ASN A 2 -32.08 45.61 -48.94
N GLY A 3 -30.77 45.84 -48.93
CA GLY A 3 -29.81 44.92 -48.31
C GLY A 3 -29.90 45.07 -46.80
N LEU A 4 -30.45 44.07 -46.12
CA LEU A 4 -30.39 43.98 -44.66
C LEU A 4 -28.92 43.79 -44.26
N ALA A 5 -28.27 44.89 -43.86
CA ALA A 5 -26.94 44.85 -43.27
C ALA A 5 -27.00 44.00 -41.98
N ARG A 6 -26.50 42.76 -42.03
CA ARG A 6 -26.24 41.95 -40.83
C ARG A 6 -25.26 42.74 -39.97
N ARG A 7 -25.73 43.22 -38.82
CA ARG A 7 -24.86 43.78 -37.77
C ARG A 7 -23.92 42.68 -37.30
N SER A 8 -22.66 42.77 -37.70
CA SER A 8 -21.57 41.95 -37.16
C SER A 8 -21.47 42.27 -35.66
N ARG A 9 -21.96 41.35 -34.82
CA ARG A 9 -21.80 41.43 -33.36
C ARG A 9 -20.37 40.97 -33.08
N GLY A 10 -19.44 41.91 -32.95
CA GLY A 10 -18.08 41.60 -32.49
C GLY A 10 -18.10 41.04 -31.06
N PHE A 11 -17.10 40.22 -30.73
CA PHE A 11 -16.88 39.74 -29.37
C PHE A 11 -16.74 40.93 -28.41
N SER A 12 -17.42 40.89 -27.28
CA SER A 12 -17.26 41.93 -26.26
C SER A 12 -15.96 41.71 -25.47
N LEU A 13 -15.35 42.79 -24.96
CA LEU A 13 -14.18 42.68 -24.08
C LEU A 13 -14.48 41.84 -22.82
N LEU A 14 -15.72 41.90 -22.35
CA LEU A 14 -16.22 41.07 -21.25
C LEU A 14 -16.20 39.57 -21.61
N GLU A 15 -16.47 39.21 -22.86
CA GLU A 15 -16.51 37.83 -23.31
C GLU A 15 -15.11 37.19 -23.35
N VAL A 16 -14.11 37.93 -23.83
CA VAL A 16 -12.71 37.51 -23.76
C VAL A 16 -12.27 37.34 -22.30
N LEU A 17 -12.63 38.28 -21.42
CA LEU A 17 -12.34 38.19 -19.99
C LEU A 17 -12.99 36.96 -19.35
N VAL A 18 -14.26 36.70 -19.64
CA VAL A 18 -14.97 35.53 -19.15
C VAL A 18 -14.34 34.24 -19.68
N ALA A 19 -13.93 34.19 -20.96
CA ALA A 19 -13.23 33.03 -21.51
C ALA A 19 -11.90 32.76 -20.80
N PHE A 20 -11.11 33.80 -20.51
CA PHE A 20 -9.89 33.68 -19.72
C PHE A 20 -10.17 33.23 -18.28
N LEU A 21 -11.24 33.73 -17.65
CA LEU A 21 -11.65 33.31 -16.32
C LEU A 21 -12.00 31.82 -16.29
N VAL A 22 -12.82 31.36 -17.24
CA VAL A 22 -13.20 29.95 -17.38
C VAL A 22 -11.96 29.09 -17.63
N LEU A 23 -11.06 29.53 -18.51
CA LEU A 23 -9.80 28.83 -18.79
C LEU A 23 -8.93 28.71 -17.54
N ALA A 24 -8.74 29.81 -16.82
CA ALA A 24 -7.91 29.84 -15.61
C ALA A 24 -8.47 28.90 -14.53
N VAL A 25 -9.78 28.93 -14.29
CA VAL A 25 -10.46 28.03 -13.33
C VAL A 25 -10.33 26.57 -13.78
N SER A 26 -10.58 26.29 -15.06
CA SER A 26 -10.50 24.93 -15.61
C SER A 26 -9.09 24.35 -15.47
N LEU A 27 -8.06 25.15 -15.78
CA LEU A 27 -6.67 24.74 -15.62
C LEU A 27 -6.31 24.48 -14.16
N GLY A 28 -6.79 25.33 -13.24
CA GLY A 28 -6.63 25.11 -11.81
C GLY A 28 -7.22 23.79 -11.34
N ILE A 29 -8.42 23.44 -11.81
CA ILE A 29 -9.06 22.14 -11.50
C ILE A 29 -8.23 20.98 -12.07
N LEU A 30 -7.77 21.07 -13.32
CA LEU A 30 -6.94 20.04 -13.95
C LEU A 30 -5.64 19.79 -13.17
N LEU A 31 -4.92 20.85 -12.79
CA LEU A 31 -3.69 20.74 -12.00
C LEU A 31 -3.93 20.06 -10.65
N ARG A 32 -5.06 20.34 -9.99
CA ARG A 32 -5.44 19.68 -8.73
C ARG A 32 -5.70 18.19 -8.93
N ILE A 33 -6.41 17.81 -10.00
CA ILE A 33 -6.67 16.40 -10.33
C ILE A 33 -5.35 15.68 -10.62
N TYR A 34 -4.47 16.24 -11.45
CA TYR A 34 -3.18 15.62 -11.76
C TYR A 34 -2.31 15.43 -10.52
N SER A 35 -2.25 16.44 -9.64
CA SER A 35 -1.51 16.34 -8.39
C SER A 35 -2.00 15.19 -7.52
N ALA A 36 -3.32 15.01 -7.41
CA ALA A 36 -3.91 13.90 -6.68
C ALA A 36 -3.56 12.54 -7.31
N SER A 37 -3.65 12.43 -8.64
CA SER A 37 -3.31 11.22 -9.38
C SER A 37 -1.84 10.81 -9.21
N PHE A 38 -0.91 11.77 -9.27
CA PHE A 38 0.52 11.48 -9.05
C PHE A 38 0.82 10.99 -7.64
N ASN A 39 0.17 11.55 -6.63
CA ASN A 39 0.31 11.10 -5.25
C ASN A 39 -0.26 9.68 -5.07
N ALA A 40 -1.41 9.39 -5.69
CA ALA A 40 -2.01 8.06 -5.68
C ALA A 40 -1.10 7.02 -6.36
N LEU A 41 -0.53 7.35 -7.52
CA LEU A 41 0.41 6.47 -8.22
C LEU A 41 1.67 6.19 -7.39
N ARG A 42 2.27 7.23 -6.78
CA ARG A 42 3.44 7.06 -5.90
C ARG A 42 3.12 6.15 -4.71
N SER A 43 1.94 6.32 -4.10
CA SER A 43 1.50 5.47 -2.99
C SER A 43 1.30 4.02 -3.43
N ALA A 44 0.71 3.79 -4.60
CA ALA A 44 0.53 2.46 -5.16
C ALA A 44 1.87 1.76 -5.46
N GLU A 45 2.83 2.49 -6.02
CA GLU A 45 4.18 1.99 -6.30
C GLU A 45 4.88 1.51 -5.02
N HIS A 46 4.88 2.33 -3.96
CA HIS A 46 5.44 1.93 -2.67
C HIS A 46 4.76 0.69 -2.08
N HIS A 47 3.43 0.59 -2.23
CA HIS A 47 2.68 -0.56 -1.74
C HIS A 47 3.07 -1.85 -2.49
N GLN A 48 3.20 -1.80 -3.81
CA GLN A 48 3.63 -2.95 -4.62
C GLN A 48 5.06 -3.40 -4.25
N ILE A 49 5.99 -2.46 -4.11
CA ILE A 49 7.36 -2.78 -3.72
C ILE A 49 7.40 -3.35 -2.30
N ALA A 50 6.71 -2.73 -1.34
CA ALA A 50 6.64 -3.22 0.02
C ALA A 50 6.01 -4.62 0.13
N LEU A 51 4.99 -4.91 -0.70
CA LEU A 51 4.39 -6.24 -0.79
C LEU A 51 5.40 -7.29 -1.27
N LEU A 52 6.11 -7.03 -2.37
CA LEU A 52 7.14 -7.94 -2.89
C LEU A 52 8.26 -8.18 -1.87
N LEU A 53 8.68 -7.12 -1.18
CA LEU A 53 9.68 -7.22 -0.11
C LEU A 53 9.15 -8.03 1.07
N ALA A 54 7.89 -7.85 1.45
CA ALA A 54 7.25 -8.61 2.52
C ALA A 54 7.11 -10.09 2.16
N GLU A 55 6.72 -10.42 0.92
CA GLU A 55 6.64 -11.80 0.42
C GLU A 55 8.02 -12.48 0.42
N SER A 56 9.04 -11.78 -0.08
CA SER A 56 10.43 -12.28 -0.08
C SER A 56 10.94 -12.52 1.34
N ARG A 57 10.68 -11.58 2.26
CA ARG A 57 11.07 -11.73 3.68
C ARG A 57 10.29 -12.85 4.36
N LEU A 58 8.98 -12.97 4.12
CA LEU A 58 8.17 -14.07 4.63
C LEU A 58 8.72 -15.41 4.16
N ALA A 59 9.01 -15.57 2.87
CA ALA A 59 9.59 -16.80 2.33
C ALA A 59 10.94 -17.14 3.00
N GLN A 60 11.80 -16.15 3.24
CA GLN A 60 13.07 -16.33 3.97
C GLN A 60 12.86 -16.76 5.41
N THR A 61 11.95 -16.10 6.14
CA THR A 61 11.61 -16.45 7.53
C THR A 61 11.05 -17.88 7.60
N LEU A 62 10.19 -18.26 6.66
CA LEU A 62 9.62 -19.60 6.59
C LEU A 62 10.64 -20.68 6.26
N ALA A 63 11.63 -20.40 5.41
CA ALA A 63 12.68 -21.35 5.06
C ALA A 63 13.58 -21.70 6.27
N GLY A 64 13.73 -20.77 7.22
CA GLY A 64 14.49 -20.97 8.46
C GLY A 64 13.66 -21.42 9.67
N LEU A 65 12.34 -21.58 9.50
CA LEU A 65 11.41 -21.83 10.60
C LEU A 65 11.63 -23.22 11.21
N ARG A 66 11.84 -23.26 12.52
CA ARG A 66 12.02 -24.47 13.34
C ARG A 66 11.02 -24.48 14.50
N ALA A 67 10.87 -25.64 15.15
CA ALA A 67 9.92 -25.81 16.24
C ALA A 67 10.20 -24.91 17.44
N ASP A 68 11.46 -24.48 17.63
CA ASP A 68 11.91 -23.58 18.69
C ASP A 68 11.87 -22.09 18.29
N SER A 69 11.55 -21.78 17.03
CA SER A 69 11.56 -20.40 16.50
C SER A 69 10.47 -19.56 17.16
N ARG A 70 10.88 -18.55 17.93
CA ARG A 70 10.02 -17.58 18.61
C ARG A 70 10.61 -16.19 18.61
N GLY A 71 9.73 -15.20 18.72
CA GLY A 71 10.10 -13.82 18.99
C GLY A 71 10.09 -12.93 17.75
N SER A 72 10.69 -11.76 17.90
CA SER A 72 10.69 -10.71 16.89
C SER A 72 12.09 -10.44 16.34
N ASP A 73 12.17 -10.18 15.03
CA ASP A 73 13.38 -9.70 14.36
C ASP A 73 13.04 -8.47 13.50
N SER A 74 14.01 -7.62 13.21
CA SER A 74 13.81 -6.43 12.38
C SER A 74 15.09 -5.93 11.75
N GLY A 75 14.96 -5.17 10.66
CA GLY A 75 16.11 -4.57 10.03
C GLY A 75 15.81 -3.63 8.88
N GLY A 76 16.88 -3.10 8.30
CA GLY A 76 16.82 -2.32 7.07
C GLY A 76 16.67 -3.19 5.83
N LEU A 77 16.01 -2.65 4.82
CA LEU A 77 16.11 -3.09 3.43
C LEU A 77 16.78 -1.96 2.64
N GLN A 78 16.50 -1.89 1.34
CA GLN A 78 16.84 -0.75 0.52
C GLN A 78 16.04 0.47 1.01
N PRO A 79 16.66 1.63 1.24
CA PRO A 79 15.92 2.83 1.63
C PRO A 79 14.80 3.12 0.62
N PRO A 80 13.60 3.50 1.08
CA PRO A 80 13.20 3.83 2.46
C PRO A 80 12.66 2.65 3.30
N TYR A 81 12.74 1.42 2.81
CA TYR A 81 12.04 0.27 3.40
C TYR A 81 12.74 -0.28 4.65
N ARG A 82 11.94 -0.61 5.66
CA ARG A 82 12.34 -1.36 6.87
C ARG A 82 11.37 -2.51 7.09
N TRP A 83 11.88 -3.62 7.61
CA TRP A 83 11.08 -4.81 7.87
C TRP A 83 11.11 -5.22 9.34
N SER A 84 10.07 -5.91 9.77
CA SER A 84 10.00 -6.60 11.05
C SER A 84 9.27 -7.94 10.87
N SER A 85 9.73 -8.99 11.54
CA SER A 85 9.05 -10.27 11.64
C SER A 85 8.73 -10.61 13.08
N GLU A 86 7.65 -11.35 13.28
CA GLU A 86 7.20 -11.83 14.58
C GLU A 86 6.71 -13.27 14.41
N ILE A 87 7.16 -14.15 15.31
CA ILE A 87 6.79 -15.57 15.32
C ILE A 87 6.23 -15.89 16.70
N ASP A 88 4.92 -16.17 16.72
CA ASP A 88 4.15 -16.45 17.93
C ASP A 88 3.57 -17.87 17.91
N ASP A 89 3.29 -18.40 19.10
CA ASP A 89 2.49 -19.61 19.26
C ASP A 89 1.03 -19.31 18.87
N TYR A 90 0.37 -20.26 18.20
CA TYR A 90 -1.03 -20.10 17.80
C TYR A 90 -1.88 -21.25 18.32
N GLU A 91 -2.83 -21.00 19.22
CA GLU A 91 -3.71 -22.05 19.72
C GLU A 91 -4.98 -22.14 18.87
N PHE A 92 -5.35 -23.35 18.44
CA PHE A 92 -6.64 -23.55 17.79
C PHE A 92 -7.75 -23.59 18.85
N ALA A 93 -8.88 -22.92 18.59
CA ALA A 93 -9.99 -22.86 19.53
C ALA A 93 -10.62 -24.24 19.86
N ASN A 94 -10.40 -25.25 19.01
CA ASN A 94 -10.87 -26.62 19.17
C ASN A 94 -9.76 -27.60 19.59
N GLN A 95 -8.63 -27.11 20.08
CA GLN A 95 -7.52 -27.95 20.52
C GLN A 95 -7.89 -28.63 21.84
N GLU A 96 -8.03 -29.96 21.82
CA GLU A 96 -8.38 -30.74 23.01
C GLU A 96 -7.16 -30.90 23.92
N GLY A 97 -7.29 -30.52 25.18
CA GLY A 97 -6.22 -30.68 26.17
C GLY A 97 -5.90 -32.15 26.44
N GLY A 98 -4.61 -32.50 26.46
CA GLY A 98 -4.14 -33.85 26.78
C GLY A 98 -3.83 -34.75 25.58
N ILE A 99 -4.03 -34.25 24.35
CA ILE A 99 -3.53 -34.92 23.14
C ILE A 99 -2.11 -34.41 22.85
N ASP A 100 -1.16 -35.34 22.76
CA ASP A 100 0.22 -35.07 22.36
C ASP A 100 0.28 -34.84 20.85
N TYR A 101 0.17 -33.58 20.44
CA TYR A 101 0.27 -33.18 19.03
C TYR A 101 1.74 -33.10 18.63
N ARG A 102 2.14 -33.93 17.67
CA ARG A 102 3.51 -33.90 17.09
C ARG A 102 3.82 -32.65 16.25
N VAL A 103 2.84 -31.77 16.06
CA VAL A 103 2.95 -30.55 15.27
C VAL A 103 2.44 -29.37 16.07
N THR A 104 3.25 -28.32 16.11
CA THR A 104 2.91 -27.08 16.81
C THR A 104 2.62 -25.99 15.78
N PRO A 105 1.40 -25.40 15.79
CA PRO A 105 1.07 -24.23 14.98
C PRO A 105 1.84 -22.97 15.41
N ARG A 106 2.41 -22.28 14.44
CA ARG A 106 3.14 -21.02 14.57
C ARG A 106 2.50 -19.95 13.69
N LEU A 107 2.15 -18.81 14.28
CA LEU A 107 1.75 -17.63 13.53
C LEU A 107 2.98 -16.79 13.20
N VAL A 108 3.27 -16.66 11.92
CA VAL A 108 4.38 -15.84 11.41
C VAL A 108 3.80 -14.58 10.79
N ARG A 109 4.23 -13.42 11.27
CA ARG A 109 3.84 -12.11 10.75
C ARG A 109 5.09 -11.39 10.24
N VAL A 110 5.03 -10.84 9.03
CA VAL A 110 6.09 -10.02 8.44
C VAL A 110 5.51 -8.70 7.99
N SER A 111 6.12 -7.60 8.41
CA SER A 111 5.71 -6.25 8.06
C SER A 111 6.85 -5.52 7.36
N VAL A 112 6.53 -4.76 6.32
CA VAL A 112 7.45 -3.85 5.64
C VAL A 112 6.84 -2.45 5.64
N SER A 113 7.58 -1.46 6.13
CA SER A 113 7.17 -0.05 6.16
C SER A 113 8.15 0.84 5.42
N TRP A 114 7.65 1.89 4.76
CA TRP A 114 8.45 2.90 4.05
C TRP A 114 8.29 4.31 4.59
N GLY A 115 7.55 4.45 5.70
CA GLY A 115 7.37 5.71 6.39
C GLY A 115 6.88 5.49 7.81
N SER A 116 6.24 6.52 8.37
CA SER A 116 5.82 6.54 9.78
C SER A 116 4.30 6.41 9.94
N SER A 117 3.53 6.61 8.86
CA SER A 117 2.09 6.45 8.89
C SER A 117 1.69 4.96 8.92
N PRO A 118 0.61 4.57 9.61
CA PRO A 118 0.06 3.22 9.51
C PRO A 118 -0.30 2.79 8.09
N ALA A 119 -0.63 3.73 7.20
CA ALA A 119 -0.90 3.46 5.79
C ALA A 119 0.37 3.17 4.97
N GLU A 120 1.56 3.47 5.51
CA GLU A 120 2.85 3.27 4.86
C GLU A 120 3.50 1.96 5.28
N ARG A 121 2.68 0.91 5.38
CA ARG A 121 3.07 -0.44 5.79
C ARG A 121 2.24 -1.49 5.08
N VAL A 122 2.89 -2.59 4.72
CA VAL A 122 2.27 -3.85 4.33
C VAL A 122 2.61 -4.90 5.38
N THR A 123 1.61 -5.66 5.81
CA THR A 123 1.79 -6.77 6.75
C THR A 123 1.20 -8.04 6.17
N LEU A 124 2.02 -9.08 6.10
CA LEU A 124 1.61 -10.43 5.73
C LEU A 124 1.62 -11.30 6.97
N SER A 125 0.69 -12.24 7.05
CA SER A 125 0.64 -13.23 8.12
C SER A 125 0.31 -14.59 7.57
N THR A 126 0.93 -15.62 8.13
CA THR A 126 0.71 -17.01 7.73
C THR A 126 0.79 -17.92 8.94
N LEU A 127 0.02 -19.00 8.90
CA LEU A 127 0.06 -20.05 9.91
C LEU A 127 0.85 -21.22 9.35
N ARG A 128 1.81 -21.74 10.12
CA ARG A 128 2.61 -22.90 9.74
C ARG A 128 2.58 -23.93 10.84
N LEU A 129 2.42 -25.19 10.45
CA LEU A 129 2.60 -26.33 11.34
C LEU A 129 4.06 -26.73 11.29
N VAL A 130 4.70 -26.86 12.44
CA VAL A 130 6.10 -27.29 12.56
C VAL A 130 6.15 -28.53 13.42
N GLU A 131 6.84 -29.57 12.96
CA GLU A 131 7.05 -30.79 13.74
C GLU A 131 8.04 -30.56 14.87
N GLU A 132 7.73 -31.02 16.08
CA GLU A 132 8.68 -31.01 17.19
C GLU A 132 9.75 -32.10 16.99
N PRO A 133 11.04 -31.77 17.14
CA PRO A 133 12.10 -32.77 17.12
C PRO A 133 11.96 -33.71 18.33
N ARG A 134 12.14 -35.02 18.10
CA ARG A 134 12.12 -36.07 19.14
C ARG A 134 13.17 -35.87 20.23
#